data_AF-A0AA39VZS5-F1
#
_entry.id   AF-A0AA39VZS5-F1
#
_cell.length_a   1.000
_cell.length_b   1.000
_cell.length_c   1.000
_cell.angle_alpha   90.00
_cell.angle_beta   90.00
_cell.angle_gamma   90.00
#
_symmetry.space_group_name_H-M   'P 1'
#
loop_
_entity.id
_entity.type
_entity.pdbx_description
1 polymer ?
#
loop_
_entity_poly.entity_id
_entity_poly.type
_entity_poly.pdbx_seq_one_letter_code
_entity_poly.pdbx_strand_id
1 'polypeptide(L)'
;MLELIRVKIIERKASRRQDMGKWFGEIGLLIAKILEIAAKKSESLTVHWGGNDNFQINDNDDTTLVAIVDLTAKTCNCNKWNLTGIPCMHAISAIYWRYEDPLSYVHDHYKKSTQKKIWQNVIYGIKMERY
;
A
#
# COMPACT_ATOMS: atom_id res chain seq x y z
N MET A 1 -8.50 -33.03 -6.93
CA MET A 1 -7.96 -32.00 -6.03
C MET A 1 -7.30 -30.83 -6.79
N LEU A 2 -6.36 -31.08 -7.70
CA LEU A 2 -5.68 -30.01 -8.49
C LEU A 2 -6.64 -29.22 -9.40
N GLU A 3 -7.64 -29.87 -9.99
CA GLU A 3 -8.61 -29.21 -10.85
C GLU A 3 -9.47 -28.17 -10.10
N LEU A 4 -9.84 -28.44 -8.84
CA LEU A 4 -10.56 -27.48 -8.00
C LEU A 4 -9.71 -26.24 -7.68
N ILE A 5 -8.41 -26.42 -7.47
CA ILE A 5 -7.47 -25.31 -7.26
C ILE A 5 -7.37 -24.48 -8.54
N ARG A 6 -7.27 -25.13 -9.71
CA ARG A 6 -7.23 -24.47 -11.02
C ARG A 6 -8.47 -23.60 -11.25
N VAL A 7 -9.66 -24.15 -11.03
CA VAL A 7 -10.94 -23.44 -11.16
C VAL A 7 -11.00 -22.23 -10.21
N LYS A 8 -10.66 -22.40 -8.93
CA LYS A 8 -10.63 -21.29 -7.96
C LYS A 8 -9.68 -20.16 -8.38
N ILE A 9 -8.52 -20.48 -8.95
CA ILE A 9 -7.57 -19.47 -9.44
C ILE A 9 -8.15 -18.76 -10.68
N ILE A 10 -8.79 -19.48 -11.61
CA ILE A 10 -9.46 -18.88 -12.78
C ILE A 10 -10.52 -17.87 -12.35
N GLU A 11 -11.43 -18.27 -11.47
CA GLU A 11 -12.50 -17.42 -10.96
C GLU A 11 -11.93 -16.18 -10.23
N ARG A 12 -10.93 -16.38 -9.37
CA ARG A 12 -10.25 -15.30 -8.67
C ARG A 12 -9.59 -14.32 -9.64
N LYS A 13 -8.91 -14.80 -10.68
CA LYS A 13 -8.29 -13.93 -11.69
C LYS A 13 -9.34 -13.13 -12.46
N ALA A 14 -10.45 -13.77 -12.85
CA ALA A 14 -11.53 -13.12 -13.57
C ALA A 14 -12.20 -12.02 -12.71
N SER A 15 -12.53 -12.32 -11.46
CA SER A 15 -13.07 -11.35 -10.50
C SER A 15 -12.13 -10.17 -10.28
N ARG A 16 -10.84 -10.42 -10.04
CA ARG A 16 -9.84 -9.34 -9.85
C ARG A 16 -9.71 -8.44 -11.07
N ARG A 17 -9.79 -8.99 -12.30
CA ARG A 17 -9.80 -8.17 -13.53
C ARG A 17 -11.02 -7.26 -13.62
N GLN A 18 -12.21 -7.77 -13.31
CA GLN A 18 -13.43 -6.96 -13.29
C GLN A 18 -13.34 -5.85 -12.24
N ASP A 19 -12.85 -6.16 -11.04
CA ASP A 19 -12.69 -5.18 -9.97
C ASP A 19 -11.72 -4.05 -10.34
N MET A 20 -10.58 -4.37 -10.99
CA MET A 20 -9.64 -3.37 -11.48
C MET A 20 -10.24 -2.44 -12.55
N GLY A 21 -11.21 -2.95 -13.32
CA GLY A 21 -11.96 -2.13 -14.28
C GLY A 21 -12.76 -1.01 -13.60
N LYS A 22 -13.18 -1.23 -12.36
CA LYS A 22 -13.96 -0.28 -11.55
C LYS A 22 -13.11 0.74 -10.79
N TRP A 23 -11.78 0.58 -10.80
CA TRP A 23 -10.91 1.52 -10.09
C TRP A 23 -10.83 2.83 -10.86
N PHE A 24 -11.20 3.94 -10.23
CA PHE A 24 -11.07 5.27 -10.84
C PHE A 24 -9.65 5.85 -10.69
N GLY A 25 -8.95 5.53 -9.58
CA GLY A 25 -7.60 6.04 -9.28
C GLY A 25 -6.47 5.03 -9.52
N GLU A 26 -5.27 5.42 -9.09
CA GLU A 26 -4.06 4.59 -9.18
C GLU A 26 -4.06 3.38 -8.22
N ILE A 27 -4.88 3.41 -7.17
CA ILE A 27 -4.96 2.35 -6.16
C ILE A 27 -6.42 1.95 -5.93
N GLY A 28 -6.61 0.80 -5.30
CA GLY A 28 -7.94 0.30 -4.95
C GLY A 28 -8.54 1.02 -3.76
N LEU A 29 -9.87 0.99 -3.65
CA LEU A 29 -10.64 1.65 -2.58
C LEU A 29 -10.18 1.28 -1.17
N LEU A 30 -9.76 0.02 -0.95
CA LEU A 30 -9.26 -0.43 0.35
C LEU A 30 -7.98 0.32 0.75
N ILE A 31 -7.01 0.41 -0.17
CA ILE A 31 -5.72 1.08 0.09
C ILE A 31 -5.95 2.58 0.26
N ALA A 32 -6.83 3.17 -0.56
CA ALA A 32 -7.21 4.58 -0.43
C ALA A 32 -7.80 4.88 0.96
N LYS A 33 -8.69 4.01 1.45
CA LYS A 33 -9.27 4.12 2.80
C LYS A 33 -8.24 3.96 3.90
N ILE A 34 -7.27 3.06 3.75
CA ILE A 34 -6.16 2.89 4.72
C ILE A 34 -5.33 4.17 4.80
N LEU A 35 -4.98 4.76 3.64
CA LEU A 35 -4.26 6.03 3.59
C LEU A 35 -5.07 7.15 4.23
N GLU A 36 -6.36 7.28 3.93
CA GLU A 36 -7.22 8.32 4.49
C GLU A 36 -7.28 8.24 6.03
N ILE A 37 -7.44 7.03 6.59
CA ILE A 37 -7.46 6.82 8.04
C ILE A 37 -6.09 7.16 8.65
N ALA A 38 -5.00 6.77 8.00
CA ALA A 38 -3.65 7.06 8.48
C ALA A 38 -3.32 8.55 8.39
N ALA A 39 -3.82 9.25 7.36
CA ALA A 39 -3.70 10.70 7.20
C ALA A 39 -4.41 11.45 8.32
N LYS A 40 -5.67 11.11 8.63
CA LYS A 40 -6.40 11.72 9.76
C LYS A 40 -5.69 11.55 11.09
N LYS A 41 -5.08 10.38 11.32
CA LYS A 41 -4.30 10.12 12.53
C LYS A 41 -2.97 10.87 12.56
N SER A 42 -2.43 11.24 11.40
CA SER A 42 -1.16 11.95 11.30
C SER A 42 -1.25 13.42 11.69
N GLU A 43 -2.46 13.99 11.72
CA GLU A 43 -2.72 15.40 12.08
C GLU A 43 -2.41 15.68 13.55
N SER A 44 -2.48 14.67 14.41
CA SER A 44 -2.20 14.77 15.84
C SER A 44 -0.75 14.38 16.17
N LEU A 45 0.21 14.69 15.30
CA LEU A 45 1.62 14.34 15.49
C LEU A 45 2.48 15.55 15.22
N THR A 46 3.57 15.67 15.97
CA THR A 46 4.56 16.73 15.77
C THR A 46 5.76 16.18 15.00
N VAL A 47 6.19 16.90 13.97
CA VAL A 47 7.29 16.48 13.08
C VAL A 47 8.51 17.33 13.33
N HIS A 48 9.63 16.67 13.62
CA HIS A 48 10.96 17.27 13.70
C HIS A 48 11.83 16.77 12.57
N TRP A 49 12.38 17.70 11.80
CA TRP A 49 13.26 17.37 10.70
C TRP A 49 14.71 17.21 11.18
N GLY A 50 15.27 16.02 10.99
CA GLY A 50 16.63 15.68 11.41
C GLY A 50 17.70 15.93 10.32
N GLY A 51 17.31 16.48 9.17
CA GLY A 51 18.16 16.62 7.99
C GLY A 51 17.96 15.50 6.96
N ASN A 52 18.17 15.82 5.69
CA ASN A 52 17.86 14.94 4.54
C ASN A 52 16.41 14.43 4.60
N ASP A 53 16.22 13.11 4.46
CA ASP A 53 14.92 12.43 4.46
C ASP A 53 14.59 11.78 5.81
N ASN A 54 15.29 12.18 6.87
CA ASN A 54 15.11 11.65 8.22
C ASN A 54 14.24 12.57 9.08
N PHE A 55 13.26 11.97 9.73
CA PHE A 55 12.29 12.67 10.56
C PHE A 55 12.11 11.97 11.90
N GLN A 56 12.09 12.76 12.95
CA GLN A 56 11.66 12.36 14.27
C GLN A 56 10.20 12.78 14.43
N ILE A 57 9.35 11.86 14.86
CA ILE A 57 7.92 12.09 15.06
C ILE A 57 7.63 11.95 16.55
N ASN A 58 7.05 13.00 17.13
CA ASN A 58 6.64 13.05 18.53
C ASN A 58 5.11 12.99 18.63
N ASP A 59 4.61 12.58 19.81
CA ASP A 59 3.19 12.74 20.15
C ASP A 59 2.84 14.24 20.27
N ASN A 60 1.55 14.54 20.42
CA ASN A 60 1.01 15.90 20.52
C ASN A 60 1.65 16.75 21.62
N ASP A 61 2.15 16.11 22.68
CA ASP A 61 2.82 16.80 23.78
C ASP A 61 4.25 17.28 23.45
N ASP A 62 4.76 16.89 22.28
CA ASP A 62 6.11 17.13 21.78
C ASP A 62 7.26 16.61 22.65
N THR A 63 6.95 15.87 23.70
CA THR A 63 7.91 15.33 24.66
C THR A 63 8.17 13.84 24.44
N THR A 64 7.21 13.13 23.86
CA THR A 64 7.29 11.69 23.65
C THR A 64 7.65 11.37 22.21
N LEU A 65 8.87 10.86 21.98
CA LEU A 65 9.26 10.28 20.70
C LEU A 65 8.44 9.01 20.41
N VAL A 66 7.64 9.03 19.33
CA VAL A 66 6.82 7.90 18.91
C VAL A 66 7.38 7.15 17.71
N ALA A 67 8.06 7.83 16.79
CA ALA A 67 8.64 7.18 15.62
C ALA A 67 9.82 7.92 15.00
N ILE A 68 10.63 7.15 14.26
CA ILE A 68 11.67 7.65 13.37
C ILE A 68 11.31 7.19 11.96
N VAL A 69 11.32 8.11 11.01
CA VAL A 69 10.96 7.89 9.61
C VAL A 69 12.14 8.24 8.71
N ASP A 70 12.41 7.38 7.74
CA ASP A 70 13.33 7.65 6.62
C ASP A 70 12.53 7.54 5.31
N LEU A 71 12.35 8.68 4.63
CA LEU A 71 11.59 8.74 3.38
C LEU A 71 12.36 8.20 2.18
N THR A 72 13.70 8.28 2.17
CA THR A 72 14.54 7.71 1.11
C THR A 72 14.43 6.18 1.15
N ALA A 73 14.62 5.59 2.33
CA ALA A 73 14.52 4.15 2.53
C ALA A 73 13.07 3.66 2.54
N LYS A 74 12.08 4.58 2.63
CA LYS A 74 10.65 4.27 2.79
C LYS A 74 10.39 3.39 4.01
N THR A 75 10.99 3.76 5.13
CA THR A 75 10.90 3.00 6.38
C THR A 75 10.40 3.84 7.54
N CYS A 76 9.83 3.15 8.53
CA CYS A 76 9.48 3.73 9.81
C CYS A 76 9.75 2.70 10.90
N ASN A 77 10.35 3.11 12.03
CA ASN A 77 10.68 2.20 13.13
C ASN A 77 9.45 1.48 13.75
N CYS A 78 8.22 1.96 13.51
CA CYS A 78 7.00 1.23 13.86
C CYS A 78 6.77 -0.02 12.99
N ASN A 79 7.63 -0.28 12.00
CA ASN A 79 7.64 -1.41 11.06
C ASN A 79 6.42 -1.56 10.14
N LYS A 80 5.35 -0.79 10.35
CA LYS A 80 4.13 -0.92 9.56
C LYS A 80 4.37 -0.61 8.07
N TRP A 81 5.17 0.41 7.77
CA TRP A 81 5.51 0.73 6.37
C TRP A 81 6.43 -0.33 5.77
N ASN A 82 7.44 -0.79 6.50
CA ASN A 82 8.36 -1.83 6.09
C ASN A 82 7.63 -3.15 5.75
N LEU A 83 6.65 -3.54 6.56
CA LEU A 83 5.92 -4.80 6.41
C LEU A 83 4.86 -4.76 5.31
N THR A 84 4.19 -3.62 5.14
CA THR A 84 3.05 -3.51 4.23
C THR A 84 3.38 -2.83 2.91
N GLY A 85 4.43 -2.00 2.86
CA GLY A 85 4.67 -1.08 1.75
C GLY A 85 3.68 0.09 1.68
N ILE A 86 2.82 0.27 2.70
CA ILE A 86 1.88 1.39 2.81
C ILE A 86 2.39 2.35 3.89
N PRO A 87 2.52 3.66 3.61
CA PRO A 87 2.89 4.64 4.61
C PRO A 87 2.00 4.55 5.85
N CYS A 88 2.61 4.48 7.03
CA CYS A 88 1.91 4.57 8.31
C CYS A 88 1.60 6.04 8.66
N MET A 89 0.83 6.29 9.72
CA MET A 89 0.51 7.67 10.14
C MET A 89 1.76 8.52 10.40
N HIS A 90 2.83 7.95 10.98
CA HIS A 90 4.08 8.65 11.21
C HIS A 90 4.76 9.05 9.88
N ALA A 91 4.81 8.12 8.92
CA ALA A 91 5.37 8.39 7.61
C ALA A 91 4.54 9.44 6.85
N ILE A 92 3.21 9.37 6.94
CA ILE A 92 2.33 10.36 6.31
C ILE A 92 2.57 11.75 6.91
N SER A 93 2.75 11.86 8.22
CA SER A 93 3.09 13.14 8.87
C SER A 93 4.38 13.73 8.29
N ALA A 94 5.44 12.94 8.15
CA ALA A 94 6.69 13.36 7.51
C ALA A 94 6.53 13.74 6.02
N ILE A 95 5.73 12.98 5.27
CA ILE A 95 5.43 13.25 3.85
C ILE A 95 4.67 14.58 3.70
N TYR A 96 3.67 14.82 4.55
CA TYR A 96 2.92 16.07 4.55
C TYR A 96 3.77 17.28 4.96
N TRP A 97 4.71 17.10 5.89
CA TRP A 97 5.69 18.13 6.21
C TRP A 97 6.51 18.57 4.98
N ARG A 98 6.80 17.64 4.06
CA ARG A 98 7.44 17.91 2.77
C ARG A 98 6.49 18.42 1.67
N TYR A 99 5.21 18.61 1.96
CA TYR A 99 4.17 18.97 0.98
C TYR A 99 4.03 17.97 -0.18
N GLU A 100 4.29 16.69 0.09
CA GLU A 100 4.23 15.62 -0.91
C GLU A 100 2.97 14.76 -0.73
N ASP A 101 2.64 13.97 -1.77
CA ASP A 101 1.46 13.10 -1.75
C ASP A 101 1.82 11.70 -1.20
N PRO A 102 1.20 11.24 -0.10
CA PRO A 102 1.38 9.89 0.44
C PRO A 102 1.14 8.77 -0.58
N LEU A 103 0.29 9.00 -1.58
CA LEU A 103 0.03 8.02 -2.63
C LEU A 103 1.30 7.69 -3.43
N SER A 104 2.22 8.64 -3.60
CA SER A 104 3.50 8.44 -4.31
C SER A 104 4.47 7.51 -3.54
N TYR A 105 4.23 7.36 -2.24
CA TYR A 105 5.03 6.55 -1.33
C TYR A 105 4.48 5.14 -1.11
N VAL A 106 3.28 4.85 -1.62
CA VAL A 106 2.70 3.49 -1.64
C VAL A 106 3.49 2.61 -2.59
N HIS A 107 3.87 1.42 -2.12
CA HIS A 107 4.57 0.44 -2.93
C HIS A 107 3.82 0.09 -4.22
N ASP A 108 4.55 0.00 -5.32
CA ASP A 108 4.05 -0.27 -6.67
C ASP A 108 3.16 -1.49 -6.81
N HIS A 109 3.26 -2.48 -5.92
CA HIS A 109 2.43 -3.68 -6.00
C HIS A 109 0.95 -3.38 -5.77
N TYR A 110 0.60 -2.28 -5.09
CA TYR A 110 -0.79 -1.83 -4.94
C TYR A 110 -1.28 -0.98 -6.11
N LYS A 111 -0.38 -0.51 -6.97
CA LYS A 111 -0.74 0.37 -8.10
C LYS A 111 -1.49 -0.42 -9.17
N LYS A 112 -2.47 0.24 -9.78
CA LYS A 112 -3.36 -0.30 -10.82
C LYS A 112 -2.58 -0.86 -12.00
N SER A 113 -1.48 -0.20 -12.39
CA SER A 113 -0.58 -0.65 -13.46
C SER A 113 0.02 -2.03 -13.15
N THR A 114 0.57 -2.22 -11.95
CA THR A 114 1.14 -3.50 -11.51
C THR A 114 0.07 -4.56 -11.30
N GLN A 115 -1.05 -4.21 -10.67
CA GLN A 115 -2.19 -5.12 -10.50
C GLN A 115 -2.70 -5.62 -11.85
N LYS A 116 -2.81 -4.75 -12.86
CA LYS A 116 -3.19 -5.16 -14.23
C LYS A 116 -2.21 -6.19 -14.77
N LYS A 117 -0.90 -5.98 -14.65
CA LYS A 117 0.13 -6.93 -15.11
C LYS A 117 0.03 -8.28 -14.39
N ILE A 118 -0.22 -8.29 -13.08
CA ILE A 118 -0.37 -9.54 -12.29
C ILE A 118 -1.58 -10.35 -12.77
N TRP A 119 -2.71 -9.68 -13.02
CA TRP A 119 -3.99 -10.35 -13.28
C TRP A 119 -4.38 -10.44 -14.76
N GLN A 120 -3.60 -9.87 -15.69
CA GLN A 120 -3.91 -9.90 -17.13
C GLN A 120 -3.98 -11.32 -17.71
N ASN A 121 -3.12 -12.23 -17.22
CA ASN A 121 -2.99 -13.56 -17.80
C ASN A 121 -4.23 -14.43 -17.54
N VAL A 122 -4.72 -15.07 -18.58
CA VAL A 122 -5.83 -16.03 -18.52
C VAL A 122 -5.27 -17.42 -18.30
N ILE A 123 -5.90 -18.19 -17.41
CA ILE A 123 -5.62 -19.62 -17.25
C ILE A 123 -6.69 -20.37 -18.02
N TYR A 124 -6.28 -21.16 -19.01
CA TYR A 124 -7.20 -21.90 -19.88
C TYR A 124 -7.59 -23.25 -19.27
N GLY A 125 -8.76 -23.73 -19.69
CA GLY A 125 -9.23 -25.11 -19.51
C GLY A 125 -8.17 -26.12 -19.94
N ILE A 126 -7.97 -27.18 -19.15
CA ILE A 126 -7.22 -28.34 -19.61
C ILE A 126 -8.24 -29.25 -20.32
N LYS A 127 -7.97 -29.60 -21.58
CA LYS A 127 -8.74 -30.66 -22.25
C LYS A 127 -8.35 -31.99 -21.61
N MET A 128 -9.31 -32.69 -21.03
CA MET A 128 -9.12 -34.07 -20.58
C MET A 128 -9.23 -34.95 -21.82
N GLU A 129 -8.10 -35.36 -22.40
CA GLU A 129 -8.10 -36.46 -23.36
C GLU A 129 -8.42 -37.75 -22.59
N ARG A 130 -9.57 -38.36 -22.92
CA ARG A 130 -9.95 -39.66 -22.37
C ARG A 130 -9.03 -40.71 -23.01
N TYR A 131 -8.17 -41.31 -22.20
CA TYR A 131 -7.49 -42.57 -22.54
C TYR A 131 -8.49 -43.73 -22.49
#